data_AF-A0A927BSD0-F1
#
_entry.id   AF-A0A927BSD0-F1
#
_cell.length_a   1.000
_cell.length_b   1.000
_cell.length_c   1.000
_cell.angle_alpha   90.00
_cell.angle_beta   90.00
_cell.angle_gamma   90.00
#
_symmetry.space_group_name_H-M   'P 1'
#
loop_
_entity.id
_entity.type
_entity.pdbx_description
1 polymer ?
#
loop_
_entity_poly.entity_id
_entity_poly.type
_entity_poly.pdbx_seq_one_letter_code
_entity_poly.pdbx_strand_id
1 'polypeptide(L)'
;MTYKIARYIKNINPEQTNSIEVMNYALTIIINSFIIIFTSLCFGFIFEAFYSTVIALLGFASFRLLTGGYHFQSSLACNFSSILLCSLAPHLAQLIPNYILIFMNFISLFLLILIAPRFDRNTFISKKHYLKLKLIAILFALLTIWTNSTTLEIVVFVQTLSLLLLERSAKHE
;
A
#
# COMPACT_ATOMS: atom_id res chain seq x y z
N MET A 1 12.14 -11.20 -14.97
CA MET A 1 13.33 -10.31 -14.88
C MET A 1 14.07 -10.51 -13.56
N THR A 2 13.41 -10.28 -12.44
CA THR A 2 13.94 -10.42 -11.05
C THR A 2 14.63 -11.76 -10.78
N TYR A 3 14.10 -12.87 -11.29
CA TYR A 3 14.71 -14.20 -11.11
C TYR A 3 16.12 -14.29 -11.73
N LYS A 4 16.35 -13.68 -12.91
CA LYS A 4 17.67 -13.64 -13.54
C LYS A 4 18.66 -12.84 -12.70
N ILE A 5 18.21 -11.74 -12.11
CA ILE A 5 19.00 -10.89 -11.21
C ILE A 5 19.33 -11.66 -9.92
N ALA A 6 18.35 -12.32 -9.31
CA ALA A 6 18.55 -13.13 -8.10
C ALA A 6 19.57 -14.25 -8.33
N ARG A 7 19.45 -14.98 -9.46
CA ARG A 7 20.41 -16.02 -9.84
C ARG A 7 21.81 -15.46 -10.08
N TYR A 8 21.92 -14.30 -10.75
CA TYR A 8 23.21 -13.64 -10.97
C TYR A 8 23.90 -13.27 -9.65
N ILE A 9 23.18 -12.65 -8.71
CA ILE A 9 23.72 -12.30 -7.39
C ILE A 9 24.14 -13.55 -6.60
N LYS A 10 23.30 -14.61 -6.61
CA LYS A 10 23.60 -15.89 -5.93
C LYS A 10 24.86 -16.56 -6.49
N ASN A 11 25.06 -16.51 -7.81
CA ASN A 11 26.22 -17.09 -8.46
C ASN A 11 27.54 -16.36 -8.11
N ILE A 12 27.48 -15.04 -7.83
CA ILE A 12 28.67 -14.25 -7.48
C ILE A 12 29.08 -14.47 -6.02
N ASN A 13 28.12 -14.58 -5.11
CA ASN A 13 28.40 -14.74 -3.67
C ASN A 13 27.48 -15.79 -3.04
N PRO A 14 27.73 -17.09 -3.28
CA PRO A 14 26.81 -18.15 -2.88
C PRO A 14 26.68 -18.30 -1.36
N GLU A 15 27.74 -18.04 -0.58
CA GLU A 15 27.74 -18.26 0.86
C GLU A 15 27.04 -17.16 1.66
N GLN A 16 27.02 -15.92 1.16
CA GLN A 16 26.43 -14.77 1.86
C GLN A 16 25.05 -14.36 1.32
N THR A 17 24.38 -15.23 0.57
CA THR A 17 23.09 -14.94 -0.07
C THR A 17 22.03 -15.95 0.34
N ASN A 18 20.79 -15.47 0.45
CA ASN A 18 19.63 -16.31 0.71
C ASN A 18 19.29 -17.22 -0.49
N SER A 19 18.18 -17.96 -0.40
CA SER A 19 17.69 -18.74 -1.54
C SER A 19 17.27 -17.81 -2.69
N ILE A 20 17.34 -18.33 -3.92
CA ILE A 20 16.98 -17.56 -5.13
C ILE A 20 15.52 -17.11 -5.05
N GLU A 21 14.65 -17.92 -4.46
CA GLU A 21 13.23 -17.64 -4.27
C GLU A 21 13.00 -16.43 -3.36
N VAL A 22 13.65 -16.40 -2.19
CA VAL A 22 13.57 -15.29 -1.24
C VAL A 22 14.11 -14.00 -1.87
N MET A 23 15.25 -14.10 -2.56
CA MET A 23 15.86 -12.96 -3.25
C MET A 23 14.97 -12.44 -4.39
N ASN A 24 14.39 -13.34 -5.19
CA ASN A 24 13.47 -12.98 -6.27
C ASN A 24 12.21 -12.27 -5.73
N TYR A 25 11.65 -12.75 -4.62
CA TYR A 25 10.52 -12.11 -3.97
C TYR A 25 10.87 -10.69 -3.48
N ALA A 26 11.98 -10.55 -2.74
CA ALA A 26 12.43 -9.25 -2.25
C ALA A 26 12.72 -8.25 -3.38
N LEU A 27 13.43 -8.69 -4.44
CA LEU A 27 13.69 -7.86 -5.62
C LEU A 27 12.41 -7.45 -6.34
N THR A 28 11.42 -8.33 -6.39
CA THR A 28 10.12 -8.01 -6.99
C THR A 28 9.43 -6.89 -6.22
N ILE A 29 9.44 -6.91 -4.89
CA ILE A 29 8.91 -5.81 -4.08
C ILE A 29 9.67 -4.52 -4.35
N ILE A 30 11.00 -4.55 -4.29
CA ILE A 30 11.84 -3.36 -4.46
C ILE A 30 11.61 -2.70 -5.83
N ILE A 31 11.66 -3.47 -6.92
CA ILE A 31 11.50 -2.94 -8.28
C ILE A 31 10.08 -2.38 -8.47
N ASN A 32 9.05 -3.09 -8.00
CA ASN A 32 7.67 -2.62 -8.12
C ASN A 32 7.44 -1.33 -7.32
N SER A 33 7.94 -1.25 -6.09
CA SER A 33 7.87 -0.03 -5.28
C SER A 33 8.58 1.14 -5.96
N PHE A 34 9.76 0.90 -6.54
CA PHE A 34 10.48 1.93 -7.29
C PHE A 34 9.67 2.44 -8.49
N ILE A 35 9.08 1.53 -9.27
CA ILE A 35 8.22 1.89 -10.41
C ILE A 35 7.03 2.75 -9.96
N ILE A 36 6.36 2.36 -8.86
CA ILE A 36 5.20 3.11 -8.32
C ILE A 36 5.62 4.53 -7.91
N ILE A 37 6.69 4.63 -7.12
CA ILE A 37 7.17 5.92 -6.61
C ILE A 37 7.60 6.82 -7.76
N PHE A 38 8.49 6.33 -8.63
CA PHE A 38 9.03 7.11 -9.74
C PHE A 38 7.92 7.59 -10.69
N THR A 39 7.07 6.68 -11.15
CA THR A 39 5.98 7.02 -12.09
C THR A 39 4.99 8.01 -11.47
N SER A 40 4.61 7.82 -10.20
CA SER A 40 3.67 8.74 -9.55
C SER A 40 4.27 10.12 -9.37
N LEU A 41 5.55 10.22 -8.96
CA LEU A 41 6.24 11.50 -8.84
C LEU A 41 6.39 12.22 -10.18
N CYS A 42 6.64 11.49 -11.28
CA CYS A 42 6.62 12.07 -12.61
C CYS A 42 5.26 12.69 -12.94
N PHE A 43 4.15 11.99 -12.67
CA PHE A 43 2.81 12.56 -12.87
C PHE A 43 2.54 13.76 -11.96
N GLY A 44 2.88 13.65 -10.67
CA GLY A 44 2.74 14.76 -9.73
C GLY A 44 3.55 15.98 -10.16
N PHE A 45 4.73 15.80 -10.75
CA PHE A 45 5.51 16.90 -11.31
C PHE A 45 4.86 17.51 -12.55
N ILE A 46 4.40 16.68 -13.50
CA ILE A 46 3.77 17.13 -14.75
C ILE A 46 2.45 17.88 -14.49
N PHE A 47 1.68 17.46 -13.50
CA PHE A 47 0.38 18.05 -13.14
C PHE A 47 0.44 19.02 -11.96
N GLU A 48 1.62 19.52 -11.60
CA GLU A 48 1.82 20.52 -10.54
C GLU A 48 1.31 20.11 -9.13
N ALA A 49 1.23 18.81 -8.85
CA ALA A 49 0.77 18.23 -7.59
C ALA A 49 1.87 17.50 -6.80
N PHE A 50 3.15 17.76 -7.11
CA PHE A 50 4.31 16.99 -6.62
C PHE A 50 4.31 16.73 -5.11
N TYR A 51 4.16 17.77 -4.28
CA TYR A 51 4.18 17.63 -2.82
C TYR A 51 3.00 16.80 -2.31
N SER A 52 1.80 17.02 -2.85
CA SER A 52 0.61 16.23 -2.51
C SER A 52 0.76 14.77 -2.95
N THR A 53 1.42 14.50 -4.07
CA THR A 53 1.76 13.14 -4.52
C THR A 53 2.78 12.48 -3.59
N VAL A 54 3.79 13.20 -3.11
CA VAL A 54 4.72 12.68 -2.07
C VAL A 54 3.96 12.30 -0.80
N ILE A 55 3.06 13.17 -0.35
CA ILE A 55 2.20 12.90 0.81
C ILE A 55 1.33 11.66 0.56
N ALA A 56 0.73 11.53 -0.63
CA ALA A 56 -0.07 10.38 -1.01
C ALA A 56 0.75 9.08 -1.00
N LEU A 57 1.96 9.09 -1.57
CA LEU A 57 2.86 7.93 -1.59
C LEU A 57 3.28 7.51 -0.19
N LEU A 58 3.72 8.45 0.64
CA LEU A 58 4.14 8.17 2.02
C LEU A 58 2.97 7.66 2.86
N GLY A 59 1.81 8.30 2.73
CA GLY A 59 0.58 7.89 3.39
C GLY A 59 0.17 6.49 2.99
N PHE A 60 0.10 6.22 1.68
CA PHE A 60 -0.29 4.92 1.13
C PHE A 60 0.65 3.81 1.56
N ALA A 61 1.96 4.01 1.37
CA ALA A 61 2.97 3.01 1.73
C ALA A 61 2.96 2.71 3.23
N SER A 62 2.97 3.74 4.08
CA SER A 62 2.95 3.58 5.54
C SER A 62 1.69 2.88 5.99
N PHE A 63 0.53 3.31 5.49
CA PHE A 63 -0.74 2.74 5.90
C PHE A 63 -0.92 1.30 5.41
N ARG A 64 -0.41 0.96 4.22
CA ARG A 64 -0.38 -0.40 3.69
C ARG A 64 0.52 -1.32 4.52
N LEU A 65 1.64 -0.85 5.04
CA LEU A 65 2.48 -1.62 5.98
C LEU A 65 1.73 -1.97 7.28
N LEU A 66 0.87 -1.06 7.75
CA LEU A 66 0.09 -1.26 8.98
C LEU A 66 -1.12 -2.17 8.76
N THR A 67 -1.80 -2.04 7.62
CA THR A 67 -3.11 -2.67 7.38
C THR A 67 -3.03 -3.93 6.53
N GLY A 68 -1.97 -4.11 5.75
CA GLY A 68 -1.93 -5.11 4.68
C GLY A 68 -2.69 -4.60 3.46
N GLY A 69 -3.50 -5.43 2.81
CA GLY A 69 -4.26 -5.04 1.61
C GLY A 69 -4.32 -6.13 0.55
N TYR A 70 -5.16 -5.92 -0.46
CA TYR A 70 -5.27 -6.85 -1.57
C TYR A 70 -3.94 -6.99 -2.32
N HIS A 71 -3.45 -8.22 -2.44
CA HIS A 71 -2.36 -8.55 -3.33
C HIS A 71 -2.97 -9.05 -4.64
N PHE A 72 -2.98 -8.20 -5.65
CA PHE A 72 -3.39 -8.60 -6.99
C PHE A 72 -2.53 -9.78 -7.44
N GLN A 73 -3.13 -10.78 -8.09
CA GLN A 73 -2.40 -11.91 -8.67
C GLN A 73 -1.31 -11.47 -9.67
N SER A 74 -1.47 -10.27 -10.24
CA SER A 74 -0.48 -9.62 -11.09
C SER A 74 0.13 -8.40 -10.39
N SER A 75 1.47 -8.39 -10.29
CA SER A 75 2.24 -7.23 -9.83
C SER A 75 1.96 -5.97 -10.65
N LEU A 76 1.67 -6.11 -11.95
CA LEU A 76 1.33 -4.98 -12.81
C LEU A 76 0.02 -4.31 -12.39
N ALA A 77 -1.00 -5.10 -12.04
CA ALA A 77 -2.29 -4.55 -11.59
C ALA A 77 -2.14 -3.80 -10.24
N CYS A 78 -1.33 -4.34 -9.33
CA CYS A 78 -1.01 -3.65 -8.07
C CYS A 78 -0.25 -2.34 -8.32
N ASN A 79 0.74 -2.35 -9.22
CA ASN A 79 1.50 -1.15 -9.54
C ASN A 79 0.60 -0.10 -10.18
N PHE A 80 -0.20 -0.49 -11.17
CA PHE A 80 -1.10 0.41 -11.87
C PHE A 80 -2.12 1.05 -10.94
N SER A 81 -2.81 0.25 -10.11
CA SER A 81 -3.75 0.78 -9.11
C SER A 81 -3.09 1.72 -8.09
N SER A 82 -1.87 1.39 -7.64
CA SER A 82 -1.13 2.23 -6.69
C SER A 82 -0.67 3.55 -7.32
N ILE A 83 -0.18 3.51 -8.57
CA ILE A 83 0.21 4.70 -9.34
C ILE A 83 -1.01 5.60 -9.56
N LEU A 84 -2.13 5.02 -10.01
CA LEU A 84 -3.38 5.75 -10.20
C LEU A 84 -3.83 6.43 -8.90
N LEU A 85 -3.88 5.69 -7.80
CA LEU A 85 -4.29 6.25 -6.51
C LEU A 85 -3.37 7.40 -6.08
N CYS A 86 -2.05 7.19 -6.07
CA CYS A 86 -1.12 8.19 -5.57
C CYS A 86 -1.01 9.42 -6.48
N SER A 87 -1.21 9.24 -7.79
CA SER A 87 -1.17 10.34 -8.76
C SER A 87 -2.49 11.12 -8.81
N LEU A 88 -3.64 10.46 -8.68
CA LEU A 88 -4.96 11.10 -8.81
C LEU A 88 -5.52 11.63 -7.48
N ALA A 89 -5.18 11.05 -6.34
CA ALA A 89 -5.72 11.48 -5.04
C ALA A 89 -5.55 12.99 -4.78
N PRO A 90 -4.40 13.64 -5.10
CA PRO A 90 -4.26 15.09 -4.97
C PRO A 90 -5.25 15.91 -5.79
N HIS A 91 -5.61 15.44 -6.98
CA HIS A 91 -6.53 16.15 -7.88
C HIS A 91 -7.99 15.91 -7.44
N LEU A 92 -8.32 14.69 -7.03
CA LEU A 92 -9.62 14.36 -6.47
C LEU A 92 -9.90 15.12 -5.17
N ALA A 93 -8.87 15.38 -4.37
CA ALA A 93 -8.99 16.14 -3.13
C ALA A 93 -9.62 17.52 -3.31
N GLN A 94 -9.47 18.15 -4.47
CA GLN A 94 -10.05 19.46 -4.76
C GLN A 94 -11.53 19.40 -5.15
N LEU A 95 -12.03 18.22 -5.52
CA LEU A 95 -13.38 18.01 -6.04
C LEU A 95 -14.34 17.43 -4.99
N ILE A 96 -13.81 16.88 -3.91
CA ILE A 96 -14.61 16.20 -2.89
C ILE A 96 -15.08 17.18 -1.82
N PRO A 97 -16.40 17.38 -1.64
CA PRO A 97 -16.93 18.22 -0.57
C PRO A 97 -16.81 17.55 0.81
N ASN A 98 -16.73 18.37 1.85
CA ASN A 98 -16.48 17.93 3.23
C ASN A 98 -17.44 16.85 3.76
N TYR A 99 -18.71 16.86 3.37
CA TYR A 99 -19.68 15.86 3.83
C TYR A 99 -19.38 14.46 3.27
N ILE A 100 -18.86 14.35 2.04
CA ILE A 100 -18.42 13.07 1.46
C ILE A 100 -17.17 12.59 2.18
N LEU A 101 -16.26 13.50 2.50
CA LEU A 101 -15.02 13.21 3.21
C LEU A 101 -15.29 12.62 4.62
N ILE A 102 -16.20 13.24 5.38
CA ILE A 102 -16.64 12.74 6.69
C ILE A 102 -17.21 11.32 6.56
N PHE A 103 -18.03 11.07 5.54
CA PHE A 103 -18.60 9.75 5.29
C PHE A 103 -17.53 8.70 4.94
N MET A 104 -16.56 9.05 4.10
CA MET A 104 -15.41 8.19 3.77
C MET A 104 -14.59 7.84 5.01
N ASN A 105 -14.33 8.81 5.89
CA ASN A 105 -13.59 8.58 7.14
C ASN A 105 -14.34 7.64 8.09
N PHE A 106 -15.65 7.83 8.24
CA PHE A 106 -16.48 6.97 9.08
C PHE A 106 -16.45 5.51 8.57
N ILE A 107 -16.63 5.31 7.26
CA ILE A 107 -16.51 3.98 6.65
C ILE A 107 -15.10 3.41 6.87
N SER A 108 -14.05 4.19 6.64
CA SER A 108 -12.67 3.75 6.81
C SER A 108 -12.42 3.24 8.23
N LEU A 109 -12.80 4.02 9.25
CA LEU A 109 -12.66 3.63 10.65
C LEU A 109 -13.45 2.37 10.98
N PHE A 110 -14.68 2.27 10.50
CA PHE A 110 -15.52 1.09 10.69
C PHE A 110 -14.87 -0.16 10.09
N LEU A 111 -14.38 -0.08 8.85
CA LEU A 111 -13.70 -1.19 8.17
C LEU A 111 -12.39 -1.57 8.85
N LEU A 112 -11.61 -0.60 9.35
CA LEU A 112 -10.37 -0.86 10.08
C LEU A 112 -10.62 -1.65 11.36
N ILE A 113 -11.66 -1.28 12.12
CA ILE A 113 -12.02 -1.97 13.36
C ILE A 113 -12.40 -3.43 13.07
N LEU A 114 -13.18 -3.67 12.01
CA LEU A 114 -13.70 -4.99 11.68
C LEU A 114 -12.67 -5.90 10.99
N ILE A 115 -11.88 -5.35 10.05
CA ILE A 115 -11.15 -6.17 9.05
C ILE A 115 -9.63 -6.08 9.23
N ALA A 116 -9.09 -4.96 9.69
CA ALA A 116 -7.64 -4.78 9.78
C ALA A 116 -7.01 -5.53 10.97
N PRO A 117 -5.69 -5.79 10.96
CA PRO A 117 -4.87 -5.86 9.76
C PRO A 117 -5.17 -7.15 8.99
N ARG A 118 -5.10 -7.09 7.65
CA ARG A 118 -5.37 -8.22 6.76
C ARG A 118 -4.17 -8.44 5.83
N PHE A 119 -3.19 -9.19 6.31
CA PHE A 119 -2.00 -9.55 5.56
C PHE A 119 -2.13 -10.88 4.81
N ASP A 120 -1.37 -11.03 3.73
CA ASP A 120 -1.27 -12.27 2.96
C ASP A 120 -0.48 -13.36 3.72
N ARG A 121 -0.69 -14.63 3.39
CA ARG A 121 -0.05 -15.80 4.01
C ARG A 121 1.48 -15.75 3.96
N ASN A 122 2.03 -15.06 2.96
CA ASN A 122 3.47 -14.89 2.76
C ASN A 122 4.10 -13.82 3.66
N THR A 123 3.31 -13.16 4.52
CA THR A 123 3.86 -12.20 5.49
C THR A 123 4.29 -12.90 6.78
N PHE A 124 5.54 -12.67 7.17
CA PHE A 124 6.14 -13.23 8.38
C PHE A 124 5.82 -12.39 9.63
N ILE A 125 4.57 -11.92 9.78
CA ILE A 125 4.15 -11.14 10.95
C ILE A 125 3.45 -12.05 11.94
N SER A 126 4.02 -12.18 13.14
CA SER A 126 3.37 -12.93 14.23
C SER A 126 2.03 -12.30 14.62
N LYS A 127 1.00 -13.14 14.79
CA LYS A 127 -0.36 -12.74 15.21
C LYS A 127 -0.38 -11.90 16.49
N LYS A 128 0.63 -12.04 17.37
CA LYS A 128 0.79 -11.23 18.60
C LYS A 128 0.85 -9.72 18.31
N HIS A 129 1.34 -9.32 17.13
CA HIS A 129 1.47 -7.93 16.74
C HIS A 129 0.22 -7.35 16.05
N TYR A 130 -0.75 -8.18 15.67
CA TYR A 130 -1.90 -7.73 14.88
C TYR A 130 -2.75 -6.70 15.62
N LEU A 131 -2.93 -6.87 16.93
CA LEU A 131 -3.64 -5.89 17.76
C LEU A 131 -2.91 -4.54 17.79
N LYS A 132 -1.58 -4.56 17.92
CA LYS A 132 -0.77 -3.33 17.88
C LYS A 132 -0.88 -2.63 16.53
N LEU A 133 -0.75 -3.39 15.44
CA LEU A 133 -0.87 -2.86 14.08
C LEU A 133 -2.26 -2.28 13.80
N LYS A 134 -3.33 -2.92 14.27
CA LYS A 134 -4.70 -2.37 14.23
C LYS A 134 -4.77 -1.01 14.93
N LEU A 135 -4.28 -0.93 16.18
CA LEU A 135 -4.34 0.32 16.95
C LEU A 135 -3.52 1.43 16.28
N ILE A 136 -2.34 1.11 15.75
CA ILE A 136 -1.50 2.08 15.03
C ILE A 136 -2.18 2.51 13.73
N ALA A 137 -2.84 1.61 12.99
CA ALA A 137 -3.60 1.96 11.79
C ALA A 137 -4.80 2.87 12.12
N ILE A 138 -5.56 2.57 13.18
CA ILE A 138 -6.67 3.44 13.60
C ILE A 138 -6.14 4.81 14.01
N LEU A 139 -5.06 4.86 14.80
CA LEU A 139 -4.41 6.12 15.18
C LEU A 139 -3.94 6.90 13.95
N PHE A 140 -3.34 6.22 12.97
CA PHE A 140 -2.91 6.83 11.71
C PHE A 140 -4.10 7.47 10.98
N ALA A 141 -5.21 6.75 10.82
CA ALA A 141 -6.42 7.27 10.18
C ALA A 141 -7.04 8.46 10.95
N LEU A 142 -6.97 8.47 12.28
CA LEU A 142 -7.40 9.62 13.08
C LEU A 142 -6.46 10.82 12.91
N LEU A 143 -5.15 10.58 12.80
CA LEU A 143 -4.16 11.63 12.55
C LEU A 143 -4.35 12.27 11.17
N THR A 144 -4.70 11.49 10.14
CA THR A 144 -4.97 12.07 8.81
C THR A 144 -6.14 13.05 8.86
N ILE A 145 -7.21 12.71 9.58
CA ILE A 145 -8.36 13.60 9.82
C ILE A 145 -7.92 14.86 10.57
N TRP A 146 -7.10 14.70 11.62
CA TRP A 146 -6.60 15.85 12.40
C TRP A 146 -5.75 16.81 11.56
N THR A 147 -4.94 16.28 10.62
CA THR A 147 -4.15 17.10 9.69
C THR A 147 -4.99 17.79 8.61
N ASN A 148 -6.28 17.48 8.48
CA ASN A 148 -7.19 17.97 7.43
C ASN A 148 -6.60 17.83 6.01
N SER A 149 -5.87 16.73 5.79
CA SER A 149 -5.28 16.43 4.48
C SER A 149 -6.23 15.53 3.70
N THR A 150 -7.08 16.16 2.87
CA THR A 150 -8.04 15.44 2.01
C THR A 150 -7.35 14.39 1.14
N THR A 151 -6.11 14.64 0.70
CA THR A 151 -5.31 13.67 -0.06
C THR A 151 -5.03 12.40 0.75
N LEU A 152 -4.63 12.54 2.02
CA LEU A 152 -4.37 11.40 2.90
C LEU A 152 -5.66 10.64 3.23
N GLU A 153 -6.76 11.36 3.44
CA GLU A 153 -8.06 10.75 3.74
C GLU A 153 -8.59 9.92 2.57
N ILE A 154 -8.44 10.39 1.32
CA ILE A 154 -8.74 9.60 0.12
C ILE A 154 -7.86 8.35 0.04
N VAL A 155 -6.55 8.50 0.28
CA VAL A 155 -5.60 7.38 0.26
C VAL A 155 -5.94 6.34 1.31
N VAL A 156 -6.23 6.76 2.54
CA VAL A 156 -6.68 5.90 3.63
C VAL A 156 -7.96 5.19 3.22
N PHE A 157 -8.96 5.90 2.71
CA PHE A 157 -10.23 5.31 2.29
C PHE A 157 -10.05 4.23 1.21
N VAL A 158 -9.39 4.54 0.10
CA VAL A 158 -9.18 3.58 -0.98
C VAL A 158 -8.36 2.36 -0.51
N GLN A 159 -7.34 2.59 0.32
CA GLN A 159 -6.56 1.51 0.90
C GLN A 159 -7.39 0.64 1.87
N THR A 160 -8.30 1.22 2.67
CA THR A 160 -9.22 0.43 3.51
C THR A 160 -10.22 -0.37 2.69
N LEU A 161 -10.74 0.17 1.58
CA LEU A 161 -11.62 -0.57 0.67
C LEU A 161 -10.90 -1.78 0.06
N SER A 162 -9.60 -1.68 -0.22
CA SER A 162 -8.81 -2.81 -0.71
C SER A 162 -8.79 -4.01 0.27
N LEU A 163 -9.06 -3.78 1.57
CA LEU A 163 -9.16 -4.87 2.56
C LEU A 163 -10.40 -5.75 2.34
N LEU A 164 -11.46 -5.21 1.73
CA LEU A 164 -12.67 -5.97 1.38
C LEU A 164 -12.43 -6.92 0.20
N LEU A 165 -11.63 -6.47 -0.77
CA LEU A 165 -11.35 -7.18 -2.02
C LEU A 165 -10.41 -8.38 -1.85
N LEU A 166 -9.82 -8.57 -0.65
CA LEU A 166 -9.18 -9.83 -0.31
C LEU A 166 -10.22 -10.95 -0.35
N GLU A 167 -10.26 -11.68 -1.46
CA GLU A 167 -10.80 -13.02 -1.50
C GLU A 167 -10.13 -13.82 -0.38
N ARG A 168 -10.94 -14.54 0.41
CA ARG A 168 -10.41 -15.74 1.05
C ARG A 168 -9.90 -16.58 -0.11
N SER A 169 -8.59 -16.73 -0.28
CA SER A 169 -8.06 -17.92 -0.95
C SER A 169 -8.50 -19.10 -0.09
N ALA A 170 -9.73 -19.53 -0.31
CA ALA A 170 -10.31 -20.75 0.17
C ALA A 170 -9.56 -21.87 -0.55
N LYS A 171 -9.01 -22.78 0.26
CA LYS A 171 -8.66 -24.16 -0.06
C LYS A 171 -8.16 -24.43 -1.49
N HIS A 172 -6.85 -24.47 -1.65
CA HIS A 172 -6.27 -25.63 -2.30
C HIS A 172 -5.34 -26.31 -1.29
N GLU A 173 -5.59 -27.60 -1.13
CA GLU A 173 -5.08 -28.58 -0.15
C GLU A 173 -5.79 -28.58 1.22
#